data_AF-A0A4R6IE90-F1
#
_entry.id   AF-A0A4R6IE90-F1
#
_cell.length_a   1.000
_cell.length_b   1.000
_cell.length_c   1.000
_cell.angle_alpha   90.00
_cell.angle_beta   90.00
_cell.angle_gamma   90.00
#
_symmetry.space_group_name_H-M   'P 1'
#
loop_
_entity.id
_entity.type
_entity.pdbx_description
1 polymer ?
#
loop_
_entity_poly.entity_id
_entity_poly.type
_entity_poly.pdbx_seq_one_letter_code
_entity_poly.pdbx_strand_id
1 'polypeptide(L)'
;MMLAGKAKSQFFKLPFDKSTRILRLNVLESHTELRAGNRPYYMVERKILSFKKGILTIRVKLENEPPVKVYLKVEYDHLLVSCNIDTDGNYLGRYAYRTLRAMLWNEFHDFEKYYWPECFNEATGRSKYLEVICDRYGVDIRLKKEFKGLFRPDDYFLHIAERKVLERKLVTDGSTTLNHEYLIGYCLANTDAVRFHSNHYPFLIPYKFSLNADNKTVKSFTGFLFEEDDSFEQSELSANQTELNSICYEMKKIARIQFREHGDSDERSDEIDDLNFSNKSKIFELFNKALPMLSREPFTHYLFTYGMRNIQKKPMKKDMQVTRFSVEVPRLSFLFIDKGDYYELKLRFKVKGKSFLFCEDRIAMFLICSASNPTVWYLLECETDSRVVLFFSRKNFRIQIPKGYYREHFERYLDEIKKHYELEIR
;
A
#
# COMPACT_ATOMS: atom_id res chain seq x y z
N MET A 1 -15.11 -9.27 32.41
CA MET A 1 -13.83 -9.69 31.82
C MET A 1 -12.70 -9.54 32.85
N MET A 2 -11.93 -10.61 33.10
CA MET A 2 -10.75 -10.61 33.98
C MET A 2 -9.47 -10.47 33.15
N LEU A 3 -8.64 -9.49 33.48
CA LEU A 3 -7.36 -9.17 32.84
C LEU A 3 -6.23 -9.42 33.85
N ALA A 4 -5.32 -10.35 33.55
CA ALA A 4 -4.21 -10.73 34.44
C ALA A 4 -4.64 -11.10 35.88
N GLY A 5 -5.81 -11.73 36.04
CA GLY A 5 -6.35 -12.10 37.35
C GLY A 5 -7.05 -10.96 38.11
N LYS A 6 -7.22 -9.79 37.49
CA LYS A 6 -7.91 -8.61 38.03
C LYS A 6 -9.10 -8.21 37.15
N ALA A 7 -10.11 -7.55 37.70
CA ALA A 7 -11.20 -6.99 36.89
C ALA A 7 -10.68 -5.79 36.06
N LYS A 8 -11.25 -5.53 34.87
CA LYS A 8 -10.87 -4.35 34.03
C LYS A 8 -11.00 -3.03 34.81
N SER A 9 -11.94 -2.94 35.75
CA SER A 9 -12.14 -1.80 36.65
C SER A 9 -10.99 -1.56 37.65
N GLN A 10 -10.11 -2.53 37.85
CA GLN A 10 -8.94 -2.44 38.75
C GLN A 10 -7.66 -2.00 38.02
N PHE A 11 -7.78 -1.60 36.75
CA PHE A 11 -6.68 -1.02 35.98
C PHE A 11 -6.83 0.49 36.00
N PHE A 12 -5.73 1.18 36.30
CA PHE A 12 -5.62 2.63 36.17
C PHE A 12 -5.73 3.01 34.69
N LYS A 13 -6.46 4.08 34.39
CA LYS A 13 -6.68 4.55 33.02
C LYS A 13 -5.84 5.79 32.75
N LEU A 14 -5.00 5.73 31.74
CA LEU A 14 -4.27 6.90 31.22
C LEU A 14 -4.78 7.23 29.82
N PRO A 15 -5.31 8.45 29.57
CA PRO A 15 -5.80 8.82 28.26
C PRO A 15 -4.65 8.95 27.24
N PHE A 16 -4.94 8.67 25.98
CA PHE A 16 -4.05 8.98 24.86
C PHE A 16 -4.36 10.36 24.26
N ASP A 17 -3.43 10.86 23.42
CA ASP A 17 -3.71 11.97 22.51
C ASP A 17 -4.91 11.62 21.60
N LYS A 18 -5.79 12.59 21.35
CA LYS A 18 -7.04 12.41 20.60
C LYS A 18 -6.81 11.68 19.27
N SER A 19 -7.54 10.58 19.07
CA SER A 19 -7.48 9.72 17.87
C SER A 19 -6.11 9.07 17.61
N THR A 20 -5.30 8.89 18.64
CA THR A 20 -4.00 8.19 18.55
C THR A 20 -3.86 7.15 19.67
N ARG A 21 -2.77 6.38 19.64
CA ARG A 21 -2.31 5.53 20.76
C ARG A 21 -1.04 6.07 21.39
N ILE A 22 -0.85 7.39 21.33
CA ILE A 22 0.33 8.06 21.89
C ILE A 22 0.02 8.50 23.32
N LEU A 23 0.83 8.01 24.26
CA LEU A 23 0.86 8.55 25.62
C LEU A 23 1.97 9.59 25.69
N ARG A 24 1.67 10.76 26.26
CA ARG A 24 2.65 11.81 26.53
C ARG A 24 3.05 11.87 28.00
N LEU A 25 4.22 12.43 28.25
CA LEU A 25 4.81 12.57 29.57
C LEU A 25 4.00 13.51 30.46
N ASN A 26 3.55 14.64 29.95
CA ASN A 26 2.70 15.58 30.69
C ASN A 26 1.38 14.92 31.17
N VAL A 27 0.79 14.05 30.33
CA VAL A 27 -0.38 13.25 30.70
C VAL A 27 -0.01 12.29 31.84
N LEU A 28 1.10 11.56 31.74
CA LEU A 28 1.54 10.67 32.82
C LEU A 28 1.78 11.43 34.14
N GLU A 29 2.49 12.55 34.08
CA GLU A 29 2.91 13.32 35.27
C GLU A 29 1.79 14.14 35.92
N SER A 30 0.70 14.43 35.19
CA SER A 30 -0.49 15.07 35.77
C SER A 30 -1.33 14.10 36.63
N HIS A 31 -1.12 12.79 36.50
CA HIS A 31 -1.89 11.75 37.21
C HIS A 31 -1.17 11.18 38.43
N THR A 32 -0.03 11.75 38.82
CA THR A 32 0.72 11.31 40.00
C THR A 32 1.65 12.42 40.50
N GLU A 33 1.95 12.43 41.79
CA GLU A 33 2.99 13.29 42.38
C GLU A 33 4.39 12.73 42.19
N LEU A 34 4.51 11.47 41.76
CA LEU A 34 5.80 10.83 41.53
C LEU A 34 6.59 11.56 40.45
N ARG A 35 7.89 11.75 40.70
CA ARG A 35 8.82 12.35 39.73
C ARG A 35 10.01 11.44 39.53
N ALA A 36 10.47 11.33 38.29
CA ALA A 36 11.71 10.64 37.98
C ALA A 36 12.86 11.63 37.85
N GLY A 37 14.03 11.26 38.39
CA GLY A 37 15.25 12.06 38.24
C GLY A 37 15.82 11.99 36.83
N ASN A 38 16.96 12.65 36.63
CA ASN A 38 17.65 12.63 35.34
C ASN A 38 18.01 11.19 34.93
N ARG A 39 17.63 10.82 33.71
CA ARG A 39 17.83 9.48 33.10
C ARG A 39 17.00 8.34 33.72
N PRO A 40 15.66 8.40 33.64
CA PRO A 40 14.75 7.40 34.22
C PRO A 40 14.96 5.97 33.70
N TYR A 41 15.55 5.81 32.51
CA TYR A 41 15.81 4.51 31.91
C TYR A 41 16.84 3.66 32.68
N TYR A 42 17.87 4.28 33.29
CA TYR A 42 18.90 3.54 34.03
C TYR A 42 18.44 3.12 35.43
N MET A 43 17.37 3.72 35.94
CA MET A 43 16.85 3.48 37.29
C MET A 43 15.90 2.27 37.35
N VAL A 44 15.62 1.63 36.21
CA VAL A 44 14.61 0.57 36.11
C VAL A 44 15.09 -0.55 35.20
N GLU A 45 15.36 -1.72 35.78
CA GLU A 45 15.58 -2.93 34.98
C GLU A 45 14.22 -3.44 34.48
N ARG A 46 14.06 -3.52 33.16
CA ARG A 46 12.82 -3.96 32.52
C ARG A 46 13.08 -5.17 31.63
N LYS A 47 12.28 -6.21 31.81
CA LYS A 47 12.27 -7.37 30.94
C LYS A 47 10.85 -7.70 30.54
N ILE A 48 10.56 -7.68 29.25
CA ILE A 48 9.26 -8.13 28.77
C ILE A 48 9.16 -9.64 29.00
N LEU A 49 8.09 -10.07 29.66
CA LEU A 49 7.85 -11.49 29.97
C LEU A 49 6.96 -12.15 28.94
N SER A 50 5.89 -11.47 28.52
CA SER A 50 4.93 -12.03 27.57
C SER A 50 3.96 -10.98 27.03
N PHE A 51 3.36 -11.27 25.88
CA PHE A 51 2.17 -10.61 25.37
C PHE A 51 1.05 -11.65 25.15
N LYS A 52 0.04 -11.65 26.02
CA LYS A 52 -1.07 -12.64 26.00
C LYS A 52 -2.39 -11.94 26.28
N LYS A 53 -3.47 -12.35 25.60
CA LYS A 53 -4.80 -11.69 25.72
C LYS A 53 -4.77 -10.17 25.44
N GLY A 54 -3.83 -9.72 24.59
CA GLY A 54 -3.59 -8.29 24.35
C GLY A 54 -2.97 -7.53 25.53
N ILE A 55 -2.43 -8.25 26.53
CA ILE A 55 -1.78 -7.66 27.71
C ILE A 55 -0.27 -7.87 27.59
N LEU A 56 0.46 -6.77 27.60
CA LEU A 56 1.90 -6.74 27.75
C LEU A 56 2.27 -6.88 29.23
N THR A 57 2.99 -7.93 29.57
CA THR A 57 3.49 -8.17 30.93
C THR A 57 4.98 -7.88 30.99
N ILE A 58 5.36 -6.94 31.83
CA ILE A 58 6.74 -6.48 32.00
C ILE A 58 7.19 -6.80 33.42
N ARG A 59 8.32 -7.49 33.56
CA ARG A 59 9.04 -7.58 34.83
C ARG A 59 9.85 -6.31 35.03
N VAL A 60 9.68 -5.71 36.19
CA VAL A 60 10.26 -4.42 36.55
C VAL A 60 11.00 -4.60 37.86
N LYS A 61 12.26 -4.21 37.92
CA LYS A 61 13.05 -4.23 39.15
C LYS A 61 13.63 -2.83 39.37
N LEU A 62 13.29 -2.26 40.52
CA LEU A 62 13.92 -1.04 41.02
C LEU A 62 15.16 -1.42 41.85
N GLU A 63 16.06 -0.47 42.04
CA GLU A 63 17.28 -0.68 42.81
C GLU A 63 16.96 -1.17 44.23
N ASN A 64 17.63 -2.24 44.66
CA ASN A 64 17.46 -2.88 45.99
C ASN A 64 16.05 -3.40 46.32
N GLU A 65 15.18 -3.56 45.33
CA GLU A 65 13.81 -4.03 45.53
C GLU A 65 13.52 -5.35 44.79
N PRO A 66 12.57 -6.17 45.27
CA PRO A 66 12.16 -7.37 44.57
C PRO A 66 11.53 -7.03 43.21
N PRO A 67 11.64 -7.93 42.22
CA PRO A 67 11.02 -7.72 40.92
C PRO A 67 9.50 -7.81 40.99
N VAL A 68 8.85 -6.91 40.25
CA VAL A 68 7.40 -6.71 40.20
C VAL A 68 6.91 -6.90 38.77
N LYS A 69 5.61 -7.18 38.60
CA LYS A 69 4.96 -7.31 37.28
C LYS A 69 4.05 -6.11 37.03
N VAL A 70 4.32 -5.42 35.93
CA VAL A 70 3.45 -4.38 35.38
C VAL A 70 2.72 -4.93 34.16
N TYR A 71 1.43 -4.65 34.10
CA TYR A 71 0.51 -5.10 33.06
C TYR A 71 0.00 -3.89 32.29
N LEU A 72 0.19 -3.89 30.98
CA LEU A 72 -0.28 -2.85 30.09
C LEU A 72 -1.24 -3.45 29.07
N LYS A 73 -2.42 -2.85 28.90
CA LYS A 73 -3.37 -3.18 27.84
C LYS A 73 -3.77 -1.90 27.11
N VAL A 74 -3.64 -1.91 25.79
CA VAL A 74 -4.00 -0.77 24.95
C VAL A 74 -5.47 -0.91 24.57
N GLU A 75 -6.27 0.09 24.91
CA GLU A 75 -7.65 0.24 24.47
C GLU A 75 -7.73 1.38 23.44
N TYR A 76 -8.93 1.66 22.93
CA TYR A 76 -9.14 2.59 21.83
C TYR A 76 -8.56 4.00 22.08
N ASP A 77 -8.85 4.57 23.25
CA ASP A 77 -8.59 5.95 23.66
C ASP A 77 -7.74 6.07 24.94
N HIS A 78 -7.41 4.95 25.59
CA HIS A 78 -6.64 4.94 26.83
C HIS A 78 -5.75 3.70 26.97
N LEU A 79 -4.71 3.85 27.79
CA LEU A 79 -3.90 2.77 28.30
C LEU A 79 -4.44 2.28 29.64
N LEU A 80 -4.70 0.99 29.74
CA LEU A 80 -4.98 0.33 31.01
C LEU A 80 -3.68 -0.15 31.63
N VAL A 81 -3.43 0.28 32.86
CA VAL A 81 -2.20 0.04 33.60
C VAL A 81 -2.51 -0.64 34.92
N SER A 82 -1.79 -1.71 35.24
CA SER A 82 -1.89 -2.35 36.55
C SER A 82 -0.54 -2.89 36.99
N CYS A 83 -0.39 -3.11 38.29
CA CYS A 83 0.78 -3.64 38.94
C CYS A 83 0.33 -4.73 39.92
N ASN A 84 1.12 -5.77 40.16
CA ASN A 84 0.76 -6.80 41.14
C ASN A 84 0.96 -6.37 42.61
N ILE A 85 1.41 -5.14 42.87
CA ILE A 85 1.64 -4.62 44.23
C ILE A 85 0.79 -3.37 44.51
N ASP A 86 1.04 -2.26 43.81
CA ASP A 86 0.66 -0.92 44.27
C ASP A 86 -0.10 -0.08 43.24
N THR A 87 -0.74 -0.70 42.24
CA THR A 87 -1.56 0.03 41.24
C THR A 87 -2.94 -0.62 41.14
N ASP A 88 -3.96 0.23 41.22
CA ASP A 88 -5.37 -0.13 41.10
C ASP A 88 -6.12 0.85 40.18
N GLY A 89 -7.45 0.82 40.19
CA GLY A 89 -8.27 1.67 39.32
C GLY A 89 -8.16 3.18 39.61
N ASN A 90 -7.75 3.57 40.81
CA ASN A 90 -7.74 4.96 41.29
C ASN A 90 -6.33 5.50 41.58
N TYR A 91 -5.35 4.63 41.72
CA TYR A 91 -3.99 5.01 42.10
C TYR A 91 -2.94 4.41 41.14
N LEU A 92 -2.09 5.29 40.59
CA LEU A 92 -0.94 4.91 39.78
C LEU A 92 0.29 4.70 40.66
N GLY A 93 0.62 3.44 40.92
CA GLY A 93 1.75 3.04 41.75
C GLY A 93 3.13 3.36 41.16
N ARG A 94 4.14 3.28 42.04
CA ARG A 94 5.50 3.69 41.72
C ARG A 94 6.12 2.81 40.63
N TYR A 95 5.91 1.49 40.67
CA TYR A 95 6.44 0.59 39.65
C TYR A 95 5.82 0.85 38.27
N ALA A 96 4.51 1.06 38.22
CA ALA A 96 3.79 1.38 36.98
C ALA A 96 4.26 2.72 36.40
N TYR A 97 4.32 3.78 37.22
CA TYR A 97 4.83 5.09 36.82
C TYR A 97 6.26 5.00 36.27
N ARG A 98 7.18 4.38 37.02
CA ARG A 98 8.59 4.25 36.61
C ARG A 98 8.76 3.47 35.31
N THR A 99 7.93 2.45 35.10
CA THR A 99 7.92 1.67 33.86
C THR A 99 7.51 2.50 32.67
N LEU A 100 6.39 3.23 32.78
CA LEU A 100 5.90 4.10 31.71
C LEU A 100 6.85 5.26 31.45
N ARG A 101 7.39 5.89 32.49
CA ARG A 101 8.36 6.97 32.36
C ARG A 101 9.62 6.54 31.59
N ALA A 102 10.08 5.31 31.79
CA ALA A 102 11.20 4.74 31.05
C ALA A 102 10.83 4.31 29.60
N MET A 103 9.55 4.17 29.26
CA MET A 103 9.09 3.97 27.87
C MET A 103 8.98 5.30 27.11
N LEU A 104 8.67 6.38 27.82
CA LEU A 104 8.53 7.76 27.34
C LEU A 104 9.90 8.45 27.21
N TRP A 105 10.83 7.86 26.45
CA TRP A 105 12.21 8.38 26.33
C TRP A 105 12.25 9.81 25.78
N ASN A 106 11.50 10.10 24.71
CA ASN A 106 11.38 11.42 24.08
C ASN A 106 10.06 12.10 24.48
N GLU A 107 9.67 12.04 25.75
CA GLU A 107 8.42 12.61 26.28
C GLU A 107 7.11 12.00 25.73
N PHE A 108 7.18 11.06 24.81
CA PHE A 108 6.03 10.30 24.35
C PHE A 108 6.40 8.85 23.98
N HIS A 109 5.39 8.01 23.86
CA HIS A 109 5.53 6.64 23.39
C HIS A 109 4.29 6.25 22.59
N ASP A 110 4.51 5.68 21.40
CA ASP A 110 3.45 5.15 20.57
C ASP A 110 3.17 3.68 20.92
N PHE A 111 1.96 3.42 21.42
CA PHE A 111 1.50 2.10 21.81
C PHE A 111 0.76 1.35 20.69
N GLU A 112 0.66 1.92 19.49
CA GLU A 112 -0.06 1.36 18.33
C GLU A 112 0.29 -0.10 18.04
N LYS A 113 1.58 -0.47 18.17
CA LYS A 113 2.04 -1.84 17.92
C LYS A 113 1.40 -2.90 18.84
N TYR A 114 0.92 -2.51 20.01
CA TYR A 114 0.26 -3.39 20.97
C TYR A 114 -1.27 -3.35 20.87
N TYR A 115 -1.83 -2.52 19.99
CA TYR A 115 -3.27 -2.37 19.81
C TYR A 115 -3.83 -3.44 18.84
N TRP A 116 -4.40 -4.48 19.43
CA TRP A 116 -5.02 -5.61 18.73
C TRP A 116 -6.32 -6.02 19.44
N PRO A 117 -7.34 -5.15 19.43
CA PRO A 117 -8.60 -5.40 20.15
C PRO A 117 -9.26 -6.68 19.63
N GLU A 118 -9.91 -7.50 20.45
CA GLU A 118 -10.67 -8.69 19.99
C GLU A 118 -9.92 -9.76 19.16
N CYS A 119 -8.61 -9.63 18.96
CA CYS A 119 -7.81 -10.60 18.21
C CYS A 119 -7.43 -11.85 19.03
N PHE A 120 -7.76 -11.87 20.33
CA PHE A 120 -7.36 -12.91 21.27
C PHE A 120 -8.57 -13.66 21.80
N ASN A 121 -8.48 -14.99 21.79
CA ASN A 121 -9.49 -15.82 22.43
C ASN A 121 -9.37 -15.70 23.96
N GLU A 122 -10.47 -15.40 24.66
CA GLU A 122 -10.43 -15.14 26.10
C GLU A 122 -10.01 -16.36 26.93
N ALA A 123 -10.41 -17.58 26.52
CA ALA A 123 -10.12 -18.81 27.24
C ALA A 123 -8.64 -19.21 27.10
N THR A 124 -8.13 -19.27 25.86
CA THR A 124 -6.78 -19.76 25.57
C THR A 124 -5.71 -18.67 25.60
N GLY A 125 -6.11 -17.40 25.45
CA GLY A 125 -5.23 -16.24 25.34
C GLY A 125 -4.35 -16.19 24.08
N ARG A 126 -4.56 -17.13 23.14
CA ARG A 126 -3.88 -17.17 21.84
C ARG A 126 -4.68 -16.39 20.81
N SER A 127 -3.99 -15.85 19.82
CA SER A 127 -4.62 -15.22 18.66
C SER A 127 -4.76 -16.21 17.51
N LYS A 128 -5.92 -16.18 16.83
CA LYS A 128 -6.11 -16.86 15.55
C LYS A 128 -5.36 -16.14 14.43
N TYR A 129 -5.20 -14.82 14.53
CA TYR A 129 -4.70 -13.94 13.48
C TYR A 129 -3.21 -13.58 13.61
N LEU A 130 -2.70 -13.53 14.85
CA LEU A 130 -1.39 -12.98 15.16
C LEU A 130 -0.39 -14.08 15.55
N GLU A 131 0.84 -13.89 15.09
CA GLU A 131 2.04 -14.51 15.62
C GLU A 131 2.70 -13.52 16.59
N VAL A 132 2.95 -13.98 17.81
CA VAL A 132 3.52 -13.17 18.89
C VAL A 132 4.82 -13.81 19.32
N ILE A 133 5.94 -13.15 19.04
CA ILE A 133 7.27 -13.58 19.41
C ILE A 133 7.74 -12.68 20.55
N CYS A 134 8.02 -13.28 21.70
CA CYS A 134 8.59 -12.59 22.86
C CYS A 134 10.00 -13.12 23.08
N ASP A 135 11.00 -12.26 22.90
CA ASP A 135 12.41 -12.62 23.06
C ASP A 135 13.16 -11.61 23.94
N ARG A 136 14.50 -11.66 23.93
CA ARG A 136 15.34 -10.74 24.71
C ARG A 136 15.32 -9.28 24.18
N TYR A 137 14.93 -9.07 22.92
CA TYR A 137 14.87 -7.77 22.27
C TYR A 137 13.50 -7.11 22.39
N GLY A 138 12.46 -7.89 22.67
CA GLY A 138 11.17 -7.38 23.11
C GLY A 138 10.00 -8.25 22.65
N VAL A 139 8.96 -7.58 22.15
CA VAL A 139 7.79 -8.24 21.57
C VAL A 139 7.66 -7.83 20.12
N ASP A 140 7.60 -8.84 19.26
CA ASP A 140 7.32 -8.71 17.85
C ASP A 140 5.96 -9.34 17.58
N ILE A 141 5.03 -8.55 17.05
CA ILE A 141 3.66 -8.95 16.75
C ILE A 141 3.47 -8.81 15.26
N ARG A 142 3.22 -9.95 14.60
CA ARG A 142 3.04 -10.01 13.15
C ARG A 142 1.76 -10.76 12.83
N LEU A 143 1.20 -10.53 11.65
CA LEU A 143 0.12 -11.36 11.14
C LEU A 143 0.67 -12.76 10.80
N LYS A 144 -0.10 -13.82 11.09
CA LYS A 144 0.25 -15.16 10.59
C LYS A 144 0.22 -15.16 9.06
N LYS A 145 0.95 -16.10 8.44
CA LYS A 145 1.18 -16.15 6.99
C LYS A 145 -0.08 -16.08 6.13
N GLU A 146 -1.19 -16.65 6.60
CA GLU A 146 -2.49 -16.66 5.93
C GLU A 146 -3.24 -15.31 6.00
N PHE A 147 -2.83 -14.40 6.88
CA PHE A 147 -3.37 -13.06 7.03
C PHE A 147 -2.40 -12.02 6.45
N LYS A 148 -2.83 -11.30 5.41
CA LYS A 148 -2.00 -10.28 4.73
C LYS A 148 -2.61 -8.89 4.74
N GLY A 149 -3.86 -8.76 5.16
CA GLY A 149 -4.59 -7.50 5.15
C GLY A 149 -5.62 -7.43 6.26
N LEU A 150 -5.25 -7.81 7.50
CA LEU A 150 -6.16 -7.71 8.63
C LEU A 150 -6.48 -6.23 8.90
N PHE A 151 -7.76 -5.87 8.85
CA PHE A 151 -8.25 -4.54 9.20
C PHE A 151 -8.30 -4.39 10.71
N ARG A 152 -7.79 -3.27 11.24
CA ARG A 152 -7.93 -2.86 12.63
C ARG A 152 -8.86 -1.63 12.72
N PRO A 153 -9.51 -1.42 13.86
CA PRO A 153 -10.23 -0.16 14.11
C PRO A 153 -9.30 1.04 13.86
N ASP A 154 -9.82 2.05 13.16
CA ASP A 154 -9.13 3.25 12.66
C ASP A 154 -8.02 3.04 11.62
N ASP A 155 -7.79 1.82 11.14
CA ASP A 155 -6.98 1.67 9.93
C ASP A 155 -7.63 2.52 8.82
N TYR A 156 -6.82 3.35 8.17
CA TYR A 156 -7.30 4.15 7.05
C TYR A 156 -7.88 3.23 5.97
N PHE A 157 -9.14 3.48 5.63
CA PHE A 157 -9.78 2.90 4.47
C PHE A 157 -9.91 3.96 3.38
N LEU A 158 -9.64 3.56 2.14
CA LEU A 158 -9.68 4.48 1.00
C LEU A 158 -11.06 5.15 0.89
N HIS A 159 -11.04 6.48 0.83
CA HIS A 159 -12.20 7.25 0.39
C HIS A 159 -12.38 7.09 -1.13
N ILE A 160 -13.53 6.58 -1.55
CA ILE A 160 -13.88 6.40 -2.96
C ILE A 160 -14.57 7.68 -3.42
N ALA A 161 -13.83 8.50 -4.19
CA ALA A 161 -14.41 9.67 -4.84
C ALA A 161 -15.32 9.26 -6.02
N GLU A 162 -16.07 10.22 -6.55
CA GLU A 162 -16.88 9.99 -7.75
C GLU A 162 -16.05 9.46 -8.92
N ARG A 163 -16.62 8.52 -9.69
CA ARG A 163 -15.97 7.89 -10.83
C ARG A 163 -16.17 8.75 -12.08
N LYS A 164 -15.17 9.55 -12.43
CA LYS A 164 -15.14 10.29 -13.70
C LYS A 164 -14.54 9.41 -14.81
N VAL A 165 -15.41 8.75 -15.58
CA VAL A 165 -15.01 7.88 -16.68
C VAL A 165 -14.52 8.72 -17.87
N LEU A 166 -13.38 8.35 -18.44
CA LEU A 166 -12.93 8.91 -19.71
C LEU A 166 -13.47 8.05 -20.85
N GLU A 167 -14.18 8.67 -21.78
CA GLU A 167 -14.62 7.97 -22.99
C GLU A 167 -13.40 7.52 -23.81
N ARG A 168 -13.40 6.24 -24.19
CA ARG A 168 -12.40 5.68 -25.12
C ARG A 168 -12.99 5.68 -26.51
N LYS A 169 -12.26 6.29 -27.45
CA LYS A 169 -12.61 6.17 -28.86
C LYS A 169 -12.51 4.70 -29.27
N LEU A 170 -13.65 4.13 -29.67
CA LEU A 170 -13.68 2.86 -30.38
C LEU A 170 -13.10 3.11 -31.77
N VAL A 171 -12.13 2.30 -32.19
CA VAL A 171 -11.52 2.47 -33.50
C VAL A 171 -12.14 1.45 -34.45
N THR A 172 -12.71 1.94 -35.54
CA THR A 172 -13.17 1.15 -36.68
C THR A 172 -11.99 0.40 -37.30
N ASP A 173 -12.20 -0.86 -37.66
CA ASP A 173 -11.17 -1.75 -38.23
C ASP A 173 -10.63 -1.17 -39.55
N GLY A 174 -9.42 -0.65 -39.49
CA GLY A 174 -8.59 -0.36 -40.64
C GLY A 174 -7.43 -1.33 -40.61
N SER A 175 -7.42 -2.30 -41.52
CA SER A 175 -6.31 -3.23 -41.72
C SER A 175 -5.04 -2.43 -42.06
N THR A 176 -4.11 -2.31 -41.12
CA THR A 176 -2.76 -1.79 -41.40
C THR A 176 -1.93 -2.88 -42.07
N THR A 177 -1.76 -2.76 -43.39
CA THR A 177 -0.75 -3.50 -44.12
C THR A 177 0.63 -3.07 -43.63
N LEU A 178 1.43 -4.03 -43.14
CA LEU A 178 2.83 -3.83 -42.74
C LEU A 178 3.66 -3.38 -43.94
N ASN A 179 3.96 -2.09 -44.05
CA ASN A 179 5.03 -1.63 -44.93
C ASN A 179 6.35 -2.22 -44.44
N HIS A 180 7.05 -2.90 -45.35
CA HIS A 180 8.20 -3.78 -45.05
C HIS A 180 9.47 -3.06 -44.59
N GLU A 181 9.42 -1.75 -44.33
CA GLU A 181 10.62 -0.94 -44.20
C GLU A 181 10.89 -0.35 -42.82
N TYR A 182 9.97 -0.36 -41.83
CA TYR A 182 10.31 0.22 -40.50
C TYR A 182 9.87 -0.57 -39.25
N LEU A 183 10.87 -0.72 -38.37
CA LEU A 183 10.97 -1.62 -37.22
C LEU A 183 10.83 -0.82 -35.91
N ILE A 184 9.71 -0.11 -35.75
CA ILE A 184 9.40 0.63 -34.52
C ILE A 184 8.42 -0.18 -33.65
N GLY A 185 8.67 -0.20 -32.35
CA GLY A 185 7.77 -0.80 -31.39
C GLY A 185 7.70 0.05 -30.13
N TYR A 186 6.80 -0.32 -29.22
CA TYR A 186 6.47 0.50 -28.06
C TYR A 186 6.61 -0.31 -26.79
N CYS A 187 7.30 0.22 -25.78
CA CYS A 187 7.38 -0.43 -24.49
C CYS A 187 6.73 0.39 -23.38
N LEU A 188 5.99 -0.30 -22.51
CA LEU A 188 5.56 0.24 -21.23
C LEU A 188 6.74 0.19 -20.27
N ALA A 189 7.26 1.37 -19.95
CA ALA A 189 8.30 1.57 -18.97
C ALA A 189 7.66 1.82 -17.61
N ASN A 190 7.91 0.93 -16.66
CA ASN A 190 7.34 1.01 -15.31
C ASN A 190 8.40 0.71 -14.25
N THR A 191 8.17 1.17 -13.03
CA THR A 191 8.94 0.80 -11.85
C THR A 191 7.98 0.50 -10.69
N ASP A 192 8.45 -0.26 -9.69
CA ASP A 192 7.67 -0.50 -8.49
C ASP A 192 7.68 0.77 -7.62
N ALA A 193 6.50 1.33 -7.36
CA ALA A 193 6.32 2.52 -6.54
C ALA A 193 6.71 2.31 -5.05
N VAL A 194 6.81 1.06 -4.60
CA VAL A 194 6.99 0.72 -3.17
C VAL A 194 8.44 0.34 -2.84
N ARG A 195 9.13 -0.38 -3.72
CA ARG A 195 10.44 -1.00 -3.41
C ARG A 195 11.67 -0.19 -3.83
N PHE A 196 11.52 0.66 -4.83
CA PHE A 196 12.59 1.48 -5.37
C PHE A 196 12.00 2.87 -5.48
N HIS A 197 12.58 3.89 -4.83
CA HIS A 197 12.10 5.28 -4.91
C HIS A 197 11.69 5.61 -6.36
N SER A 198 10.39 5.56 -6.64
CA SER A 198 9.87 5.60 -7.99
C SER A 198 9.98 7.04 -8.44
N ASN A 199 10.96 7.31 -9.28
CA ASN A 199 11.25 8.64 -9.78
C ASN A 199 10.45 8.98 -11.03
N HIS A 200 9.59 8.08 -11.50
CA HIS A 200 8.70 8.34 -12.61
C HIS A 200 7.41 7.52 -12.53
N TYR A 201 6.33 8.11 -13.04
CA TYR A 201 5.09 7.45 -13.42
C TYR A 201 5.33 6.50 -14.61
N PRO A 202 4.56 5.41 -14.76
CA PRO A 202 4.60 4.60 -15.97
C PRO A 202 4.32 5.43 -17.22
N PHE A 203 5.07 5.16 -18.29
CA PHE A 203 4.95 5.84 -19.57
C PHE A 203 5.37 4.91 -20.72
N LEU A 204 5.12 5.33 -21.95
CA LEU A 204 5.51 4.60 -23.15
C LEU A 204 6.85 5.12 -23.69
N ILE A 205 7.72 4.22 -24.14
CA ILE A 205 8.97 4.54 -24.83
C ILE A 205 8.96 3.83 -26.19
N PRO A 206 9.04 4.56 -27.31
CA PRO A 206 9.25 3.95 -28.61
C PRO A 206 10.69 3.40 -28.72
N TYR A 207 10.86 2.33 -29.47
CA TYR A 207 12.18 1.73 -29.72
C TYR A 207 12.30 1.22 -31.15
N LYS A 208 13.55 1.21 -31.64
CA LYS A 208 13.95 0.59 -32.89
C LYS A 208 14.40 -0.85 -32.65
N PHE A 209 14.12 -1.72 -33.61
CA PHE A 209 14.57 -3.11 -33.57
C PHE A 209 14.93 -3.65 -34.96
N SER A 210 15.34 -4.91 -35.01
CA SER A 210 15.51 -5.71 -36.23
C SER A 210 14.74 -7.02 -36.06
N LEU A 211 14.15 -7.51 -37.14
CA LEU A 211 13.40 -8.77 -37.14
C LEU A 211 14.31 -9.97 -37.38
N ASN A 212 13.82 -11.13 -36.93
CA ASN A 212 14.33 -12.41 -37.39
C ASN A 212 13.87 -12.67 -38.84
N ALA A 213 14.47 -13.64 -39.51
CA ALA A 213 14.12 -14.00 -40.89
C ALA A 213 12.65 -14.42 -41.05
N ASP A 214 11.97 -14.80 -39.96
CA ASP A 214 10.55 -15.13 -39.92
C ASP A 214 9.61 -13.90 -39.93
N ASN A 215 10.16 -12.68 -39.81
CA ASN A 215 9.46 -11.41 -39.68
C ASN A 215 8.40 -11.36 -38.56
N LYS A 216 8.42 -12.30 -37.61
CA LYS A 216 7.43 -12.42 -36.53
C LYS A 216 7.97 -12.03 -35.18
N THR A 217 9.29 -12.06 -35.01
CA THR A 217 9.92 -11.86 -33.71
C THR A 217 11.10 -10.92 -33.78
N VAL A 218 11.33 -10.18 -32.70
CA VAL A 218 12.46 -9.27 -32.59
C VAL A 218 13.76 -10.07 -32.49
N LYS A 219 14.66 -9.88 -33.45
CA LYS A 219 16.04 -10.39 -33.44
C LYS A 219 16.86 -9.63 -32.42
N SER A 220 16.98 -8.31 -32.61
CA SER A 220 17.73 -7.42 -31.70
C SER A 220 17.10 -6.03 -31.62
N PHE A 221 17.19 -5.40 -30.44
CA PHE A 221 16.81 -4.00 -30.25
C PHE A 221 17.99 -3.11 -30.64
N THR A 222 17.75 -2.02 -31.36
CA THR A 222 18.81 -1.13 -31.86
C THR A 222 18.92 0.16 -31.06
N GLY A 223 17.82 0.67 -30.50
CA GLY A 223 17.84 1.83 -29.59
C GLY A 223 16.46 2.24 -29.09
N PHE A 224 16.41 2.90 -27.94
CA PHE A 224 15.23 3.68 -27.52
C PHE A 224 15.19 5.02 -28.27
N LEU A 225 13.97 5.54 -28.47
CA LEU A 225 13.71 6.86 -29.01
C LEU A 225 13.16 7.71 -27.87
N PHE A 226 13.99 8.63 -27.41
CA PHE A 226 13.73 9.41 -26.21
C PHE A 226 13.28 10.83 -26.52
N GLU A 227 13.76 11.41 -27.62
CA GLU A 227 13.44 12.77 -28.05
C GLU A 227 12.77 12.77 -29.43
N GLU A 228 12.07 13.87 -29.74
CA GLU A 228 11.46 14.11 -31.07
C GLU A 228 12.52 14.17 -32.18
N ASP A 229 13.72 14.66 -31.84
CA ASP A 229 14.87 14.79 -32.75
C ASP A 229 15.68 13.49 -32.90
N ASP A 230 15.30 12.39 -32.23
CA ASP A 230 15.97 11.09 -32.36
C ASP A 230 15.66 10.44 -33.73
N SER A 231 16.30 10.99 -34.78
CA SER A 231 16.51 10.46 -36.14
C SER A 231 15.54 9.37 -36.62
N PHE A 232 14.29 9.74 -36.87
CA PHE A 232 13.41 9.02 -37.80
C PHE A 232 13.00 10.03 -38.88
N GLU A 233 13.09 9.67 -40.16
CA GLU A 233 12.48 10.53 -41.18
C GLU A 233 10.95 10.39 -41.04
N GLN A 234 10.24 11.51 -40.85
CA GLN A 234 8.78 11.50 -40.61
C GLN A 234 7.99 10.82 -41.76
N SER A 235 8.58 10.73 -42.95
CA SER A 235 8.07 10.04 -44.14
C SER A 235 7.93 8.52 -43.97
N GLU A 236 8.55 7.93 -42.95
CA GLU A 236 8.66 6.48 -42.73
C GLU A 236 7.63 5.92 -41.73
N LEU A 237 6.95 6.78 -40.98
CA LEU A 237 5.98 6.41 -39.95
C LEU A 237 4.55 6.47 -40.48
N SER A 238 3.71 5.50 -40.09
CA SER A 238 2.27 5.63 -40.31
C SER A 238 1.69 6.77 -39.48
N ALA A 239 0.54 7.33 -39.88
CA ALA A 239 -0.13 8.39 -39.13
C ALA A 239 -0.37 8.00 -37.65
N ASN A 240 -0.74 6.74 -37.38
CA ASN A 240 -0.92 6.22 -36.03
C ASN A 240 0.40 6.21 -35.24
N GLN A 241 1.50 5.82 -35.87
CA GLN A 241 2.81 5.78 -35.21
C GLN A 241 3.36 7.18 -34.95
N THR A 242 3.12 8.12 -35.86
CA THR A 242 3.45 9.54 -35.65
C THR A 242 2.70 10.12 -34.47
N GLU A 243 1.39 9.90 -34.39
CA GLU A 243 0.57 10.33 -33.25
C GLU A 243 0.97 9.62 -31.95
N LEU A 244 1.21 8.31 -32.00
CA LEU A 244 1.62 7.54 -30.83
C LEU A 244 3.00 7.96 -30.30
N ASN A 245 3.96 8.25 -31.18
CA ASN A 245 5.27 8.78 -30.79
C ASN A 245 5.13 10.13 -30.11
N SER A 246 4.33 11.05 -30.67
CA SER A 246 4.02 12.34 -30.05
C SER A 246 3.48 12.17 -28.64
N ILE A 247 2.53 11.26 -28.44
CA ILE A 247 2.00 10.93 -27.11
C ILE A 247 3.09 10.38 -26.18
N CYS A 248 3.98 9.52 -26.67
CA CYS A 248 5.08 8.96 -25.87
C CYS A 248 6.05 10.05 -25.38
N TYR A 249 6.42 11.00 -26.24
CA TYR A 249 7.27 12.12 -25.87
C TYR A 249 6.60 13.03 -24.84
N GLU A 250 5.31 13.32 -25.02
CA GLU A 250 4.53 14.08 -24.04
C GLU A 250 4.46 13.35 -22.69
N MET A 251 4.22 12.04 -22.68
CA MET A 251 4.24 11.25 -21.44
C MET A 251 5.59 11.35 -20.75
N LYS A 252 6.70 11.21 -21.50
CA LYS A 252 8.05 11.27 -20.94
C LYS A 252 8.35 12.61 -20.28
N LYS A 253 7.97 13.73 -20.91
CA LYS A 253 8.17 15.10 -20.39
C LYS A 253 7.57 15.26 -18.99
N ILE A 254 6.41 14.64 -18.73
CA ILE A 254 5.68 14.76 -17.45
C ILE A 254 5.77 13.52 -16.55
N ALA A 255 6.46 12.45 -16.98
CA ALA A 255 6.54 11.20 -16.23
C ALA A 255 7.36 11.33 -14.95
N ARG A 256 8.36 12.22 -14.90
CA ARG A 256 9.25 12.36 -13.75
C ARG A 256 8.48 12.85 -12.52
N ILE A 257 8.60 12.11 -11.43
CA ILE A 257 8.02 12.47 -10.13
C ILE A 257 8.98 13.43 -9.43
N GLN A 258 8.45 14.55 -8.95
CA GLN A 258 9.20 15.49 -8.11
C GLN A 258 9.11 15.07 -6.65
N PHE A 259 10.21 15.22 -5.92
CA PHE A 259 10.29 14.91 -4.50
C PHE A 259 10.62 16.18 -3.73
N ARG A 260 10.11 16.25 -2.50
CA ARG A 260 10.47 17.31 -1.55
C ARG A 260 11.94 17.16 -1.16
N GLU A 261 12.66 18.27 -1.12
CA GLU A 261 14.03 18.35 -0.66
C GLU A 261 14.10 18.87 0.78
N HIS A 262 15.21 18.59 1.46
CA HIS A 262 15.39 19.04 2.84
C HIS A 262 15.53 20.57 2.87
N GLY A 263 14.60 21.24 3.55
CA GLY A 263 14.54 22.70 3.63
C GLY A 263 13.50 23.35 2.72
N ASP A 264 12.75 22.57 1.95
CA ASP A 264 11.58 23.08 1.22
C ASP A 264 10.56 23.70 2.17
N SER A 265 9.97 24.85 1.77
CA SER A 265 8.84 25.44 2.47
C SER A 265 7.58 24.60 2.32
N ASP A 266 6.58 24.86 3.18
CA ASP A 266 5.26 24.23 3.05
C ASP A 266 4.61 24.59 1.71
N GLU A 267 4.73 25.86 1.28
CA GLU A 267 4.23 26.33 -0.03
C GLU A 267 4.87 25.55 -1.20
N ARG A 268 6.19 25.34 -1.14
CA ARG A 268 6.90 24.56 -2.17
C ARG A 268 6.47 23.09 -2.16
N SER A 269 6.20 22.55 -0.97
CA SER A 269 5.70 21.19 -0.81
C SER A 269 4.32 21.02 -1.46
N ASP A 270 3.43 22.00 -1.29
CA ASP A 270 2.10 22.01 -1.91
C ASP A 270 2.20 22.12 -3.43
N GLU A 271 3.07 23.00 -3.96
CA GLU A 271 3.32 23.10 -5.41
C GLU A 271 3.79 21.77 -6.03
N ILE A 272 4.69 21.05 -5.35
CA ILE A 272 5.20 19.76 -5.79
C ILE A 272 4.08 18.73 -5.83
N ASP A 273 3.25 18.69 -4.79
CA ASP A 273 2.13 17.75 -4.69
C ASP A 273 1.08 18.02 -5.77
N ASP A 274 0.73 19.28 -6.01
CA ASP A 274 -0.21 19.70 -7.06
C ASP A 274 0.32 19.38 -8.46
N LEU A 275 1.61 19.65 -8.72
CA LEU A 275 2.25 19.31 -9.99
C LEU A 275 2.26 17.80 -10.22
N ASN A 276 2.64 17.02 -9.22
CA ASN A 276 2.65 15.56 -9.30
C ASN A 276 1.23 15.01 -9.52
N PHE A 277 0.22 15.56 -8.87
CA PHE A 277 -1.18 15.19 -9.05
C PHE A 277 -1.69 15.52 -10.46
N SER A 278 -1.39 16.71 -10.96
CA SER A 278 -1.73 17.14 -12.32
C SER A 278 -1.06 16.28 -13.38
N ASN A 279 0.25 16.04 -13.26
CA ASN A 279 1.02 15.20 -14.18
C ASN A 279 0.48 13.76 -14.21
N LYS A 280 0.16 13.19 -13.04
CA LYS A 280 -0.45 11.87 -12.96
C LYS A 280 -1.75 11.80 -13.77
N SER A 281 -2.61 12.80 -13.60
CA SER A 281 -3.91 12.85 -14.29
C SER A 281 -3.72 12.95 -15.81
N LYS A 282 -2.82 13.83 -16.25
CA LYS A 282 -2.49 14.02 -17.66
C LYS A 282 -1.89 12.75 -18.31
N ILE A 283 -1.07 11.98 -17.58
CA ILE A 283 -0.56 10.69 -18.07
C ILE A 283 -1.70 9.69 -18.29
N PHE A 284 -2.70 9.65 -17.41
CA PHE A 284 -3.87 8.78 -17.59
C PHE A 284 -4.63 9.14 -18.87
N GLU A 285 -4.86 10.42 -19.12
CA GLU A 285 -5.49 10.90 -20.36
C GLU A 285 -4.68 10.53 -21.61
N LEU A 286 -3.35 10.67 -21.55
CA LEU A 286 -2.46 10.27 -22.64
C LEU A 286 -2.52 8.77 -22.90
N PHE A 287 -2.59 7.92 -21.85
CA PHE A 287 -2.79 6.48 -22.03
C PHE A 287 -4.16 6.18 -22.66
N ASN A 288 -5.20 6.90 -22.25
CA ASN A 288 -6.54 6.74 -22.81
C ASN A 288 -6.57 7.08 -24.30
N LYS A 289 -5.80 8.09 -24.74
CA LYS A 289 -5.59 8.44 -26.16
C LYS A 289 -4.72 7.42 -26.91
N ALA A 290 -3.64 6.94 -26.28
CA ALA A 290 -2.68 6.03 -26.90
C ALA A 290 -3.23 4.61 -27.09
N LEU A 291 -4.01 4.10 -26.12
CA LEU A 291 -4.40 2.69 -26.03
C LEU A 291 -4.99 2.12 -27.34
N PRO A 292 -5.91 2.81 -28.04
CA PRO A 292 -6.49 2.26 -29.25
C PRO A 292 -5.46 2.07 -30.39
N MET A 293 -4.51 3.00 -30.54
CA MET A 293 -3.40 2.86 -31.49
C MET A 293 -2.43 1.76 -31.03
N LEU A 294 -2.02 1.82 -29.76
CA LEU A 294 -1.07 0.89 -29.16
C LEU A 294 -1.53 -0.57 -29.22
N SER A 295 -2.83 -0.82 -29.14
CA SER A 295 -3.40 -2.18 -29.23
C SER A 295 -3.24 -2.86 -30.60
N ARG A 296 -3.00 -2.07 -31.64
CA ARG A 296 -2.81 -2.53 -33.03
C ARG A 296 -1.33 -2.76 -33.37
N GLU A 297 -0.43 -2.24 -32.55
CA GLU A 297 1.00 -2.36 -32.78
C GLU A 297 1.47 -3.81 -32.54
N PRO A 298 2.11 -4.45 -33.54
CA PRO A 298 2.47 -5.86 -33.46
C PRO A 298 3.62 -6.13 -32.49
N PHE A 299 4.46 -5.13 -32.23
CA PHE A 299 5.63 -5.24 -31.37
C PHE A 299 5.48 -4.31 -30.16
N THR A 300 4.94 -4.89 -29.09
CA THR A 300 4.82 -4.21 -27.81
C THR A 300 5.49 -4.99 -26.68
N HIS A 301 6.14 -4.27 -25.77
CA HIS A 301 6.90 -4.87 -24.68
C HIS A 301 6.63 -4.17 -23.35
N TYR A 302 7.04 -4.82 -22.27
CA TYR A 302 7.10 -4.28 -20.92
C TYR A 302 8.56 -4.23 -20.49
N LEU A 303 8.94 -3.13 -19.84
CA LEU A 303 10.26 -2.92 -19.29
C LEU A 303 10.15 -2.45 -17.84
N PHE A 304 10.77 -3.20 -16.93
CA PHE A 304 10.96 -2.75 -15.56
C PHE A 304 12.23 -1.90 -15.47
N THR A 305 12.08 -0.61 -15.21
CA THR A 305 13.16 0.38 -15.42
C THR A 305 14.11 0.50 -14.23
N TYR A 306 13.74 -0.02 -13.06
CA TYR A 306 14.43 0.24 -11.79
C TYR A 306 14.63 1.75 -11.53
N GLY A 307 13.61 2.55 -11.83
CA GLY A 307 13.66 4.01 -11.73
C GLY A 307 14.61 4.65 -12.75
N MET A 308 14.64 4.13 -13.97
CA MET A 308 15.50 4.57 -15.08
C MET A 308 17.02 4.51 -14.85
N ARG A 309 17.51 4.05 -13.69
CA ARG A 309 18.93 4.09 -13.30
C ARG A 309 19.85 3.31 -14.24
N ASN A 310 19.35 2.21 -14.80
CA ASN A 310 20.12 1.27 -15.63
C ASN A 310 19.69 1.30 -17.10
N ILE A 311 18.88 2.29 -17.50
CA ILE A 311 18.39 2.37 -18.87
C ILE A 311 19.48 2.93 -19.76
N GLN A 312 20.04 2.07 -20.61
CA GLN A 312 21.00 2.44 -21.65
C GLN A 312 20.27 2.88 -22.92
N LYS A 313 20.99 3.54 -23.85
CA LYS A 313 20.45 3.89 -25.17
C LYS A 313 19.90 2.67 -25.93
N LYS A 314 20.49 1.49 -25.73
CA LYS A 314 20.07 0.24 -26.37
C LYS A 314 19.37 -0.70 -25.37
N PRO A 315 18.14 -1.15 -25.64
CA PRO A 315 17.43 -2.08 -24.76
C PRO A 315 18.11 -3.46 -24.72
N MET A 316 18.21 -4.04 -23.52
CA MET A 316 18.62 -5.45 -23.37
C MET A 316 17.45 -6.39 -23.65
N LYS A 317 17.68 -7.42 -24.48
CA LYS A 317 16.61 -8.35 -24.89
C LYS A 317 15.95 -9.09 -23.72
N LYS A 318 16.71 -9.43 -22.69
CA LYS A 318 16.20 -10.13 -21.49
C LYS A 318 15.24 -9.27 -20.64
N ASP A 319 15.36 -7.95 -20.72
CA ASP A 319 14.60 -7.01 -19.89
C ASP A 319 13.33 -6.52 -20.62
N MET A 320 13.28 -6.66 -21.94
CA MET A 320 12.15 -6.33 -22.80
C MET A 320 11.20 -7.53 -22.92
N GLN A 321 10.18 -7.56 -22.09
CA GLN A 321 9.24 -8.69 -22.03
C GLN A 321 8.07 -8.47 -22.98
N VAL A 322 7.79 -9.45 -23.86
CA VAL A 322 6.69 -9.34 -24.82
C VAL A 322 5.36 -9.17 -24.08
N THR A 323 4.54 -8.22 -24.54
CA THR A 323 3.25 -7.92 -23.94
C THR A 323 2.24 -7.53 -25.02
N ARG A 324 0.97 -7.35 -24.63
CA ARG A 324 -0.10 -6.82 -25.48
C ARG A 324 -0.96 -5.87 -24.68
N PHE A 325 -1.58 -4.93 -25.37
CA PHE A 325 -2.52 -3.99 -24.78
C PHE A 325 -3.92 -4.29 -25.27
N SER A 326 -4.84 -4.49 -24.33
CA SER A 326 -6.23 -4.78 -24.63
C SER A 326 -7.05 -3.49 -24.69
N VAL A 327 -7.89 -3.36 -25.72
CA VAL A 327 -8.89 -2.28 -25.84
C VAL A 327 -10.05 -2.46 -24.85
N GLU A 328 -10.27 -3.69 -24.39
CA GLU A 328 -11.34 -4.01 -23.45
C GLU A 328 -11.20 -3.24 -22.13
N VAL A 329 -12.31 -2.71 -21.64
CA VAL A 329 -12.36 -1.95 -20.39
C VAL A 329 -12.55 -2.91 -19.21
N PRO A 330 -11.57 -3.03 -18.29
CA PRO A 330 -11.74 -3.81 -17.08
C PRO A 330 -12.69 -3.07 -16.12
N ARG A 331 -13.68 -3.79 -15.59
CA ARG A 331 -14.58 -3.28 -14.54
C ARG A 331 -14.20 -3.86 -13.20
N LEU A 332 -13.89 -3.01 -12.22
CA LEU A 332 -13.60 -3.46 -10.86
C LEU A 332 -14.85 -4.09 -10.23
N SER A 333 -14.64 -5.15 -9.45
CA SER A 333 -15.70 -5.85 -8.72
C SER A 333 -15.16 -6.39 -7.40
N PHE A 334 -16.04 -6.52 -6.41
CA PHE A 334 -15.69 -7.00 -5.09
C PHE A 334 -16.35 -8.34 -4.79
N LEU A 335 -15.67 -9.16 -3.99
CA LEU A 335 -16.20 -10.38 -3.41
C LEU A 335 -16.09 -10.29 -1.90
N PHE A 336 -17.21 -10.36 -1.21
CA PHE A 336 -17.27 -10.36 0.25
C PHE A 336 -17.71 -11.74 0.73
N ILE A 337 -16.84 -12.42 1.48
CA ILE A 337 -17.02 -13.81 1.88
C ILE A 337 -17.06 -13.92 3.40
N ASP A 338 -18.02 -14.63 3.96
CA ASP A 338 -17.96 -15.06 5.36
C ASP A 338 -17.01 -16.26 5.54
N LYS A 339 -15.96 -16.09 6.35
CA LYS A 339 -14.97 -17.14 6.68
C LYS A 339 -15.17 -17.72 8.08
N GLY A 340 -16.32 -17.50 8.70
CA GLY A 340 -16.66 -17.95 10.04
C GLY A 340 -16.27 -16.94 11.10
N ASP A 341 -14.98 -16.79 11.41
CA ASP A 341 -14.50 -15.87 12.45
C ASP A 341 -14.28 -14.42 11.95
N TYR A 342 -14.15 -14.24 10.64
CA TYR A 342 -13.88 -12.97 9.98
C TYR A 342 -14.56 -12.93 8.60
N TYR A 343 -14.73 -11.73 8.05
CA TYR A 343 -15.11 -11.52 6.66
C TYR A 343 -13.87 -11.27 5.79
N GLU A 344 -13.89 -11.72 4.54
CA GLU A 344 -12.84 -11.46 3.57
C GLU A 344 -13.40 -10.66 2.39
N LEU A 345 -12.94 -9.42 2.24
CA LEU A 345 -13.24 -8.56 1.09
C LEU A 345 -12.11 -8.67 0.07
N LYS A 346 -12.40 -9.13 -1.14
CA LYS A 346 -11.44 -9.25 -2.25
C LYS A 346 -11.76 -8.29 -3.39
N LEU A 347 -10.73 -7.64 -3.91
CA LEU A 347 -10.82 -6.89 -5.15
C LEU A 347 -10.54 -7.83 -6.33
N ARG A 348 -11.41 -7.80 -7.33
CA ARG A 348 -11.32 -8.52 -8.61
C ARG A 348 -11.62 -7.53 -9.75
N PHE A 349 -11.44 -7.98 -10.98
CA PHE A 349 -11.94 -7.22 -12.13
C PHE A 349 -12.60 -8.17 -13.14
N LYS A 350 -13.52 -7.61 -13.95
CA LYS A 350 -14.21 -8.33 -15.01
C LYS A 350 -13.86 -7.75 -16.36
N VAL A 351 -13.70 -8.62 -17.34
CA VAL A 351 -13.57 -8.28 -18.76
C VAL A 351 -14.54 -9.16 -19.53
N LYS A 352 -15.45 -8.57 -20.33
CA LYS A 352 -16.54 -9.28 -21.02
C LYS A 352 -17.33 -10.23 -20.11
N GLY A 353 -17.65 -9.78 -18.89
CA GLY A 353 -18.38 -10.56 -17.89
C GLY A 353 -17.57 -11.66 -17.17
N LYS A 354 -16.38 -12.03 -17.66
CA LYS A 354 -15.50 -13.00 -17.00
C LYS A 354 -14.70 -12.34 -15.89
N SER A 355 -14.70 -12.94 -14.70
CA SER A 355 -13.96 -12.45 -13.53
C SER A 355 -12.51 -12.94 -13.52
N PHE A 356 -11.59 -12.05 -13.15
CA PHE A 356 -10.16 -12.30 -13.08
C PHE A 356 -9.58 -11.83 -11.74
N LEU A 357 -8.53 -12.51 -11.31
CA LEU A 357 -7.65 -12.08 -10.22
C LEU A 357 -6.52 -11.20 -10.79
N PHE A 358 -6.06 -10.24 -9.99
CA PHE A 358 -4.91 -9.41 -10.34
C PHE A 358 -3.61 -10.21 -10.29
N CYS A 359 -2.69 -9.91 -11.20
CA CYS A 359 -1.31 -10.35 -11.08
C CYS A 359 -0.57 -9.39 -10.12
N GLU A 360 -0.18 -9.88 -8.94
CA GLU A 360 0.37 -9.05 -7.85
C GLU A 360 1.62 -8.24 -8.27
N ASP A 361 2.48 -8.82 -9.11
CA ASP A 361 3.72 -8.18 -9.56
C ASP A 361 3.58 -7.40 -10.87
N ARG A 362 2.35 -7.24 -11.41
CA ARG A 362 2.08 -6.59 -12.70
C ARG A 362 1.00 -5.53 -12.59
N ILE A 363 1.35 -4.47 -11.89
CA ILE A 363 0.54 -3.26 -11.73
C ILE A 363 1.41 -2.08 -12.12
N ALA A 364 0.96 -1.31 -13.10
CA ALA A 364 1.63 -0.11 -13.59
C ALA A 364 0.67 1.07 -13.46
N MET A 365 0.39 1.46 -12.21
CA MET A 365 -0.52 2.54 -11.80
C MET A 365 -1.94 2.43 -12.38
N PHE A 366 -2.14 2.79 -13.64
CA PHE A 366 -3.42 2.73 -14.36
C PHE A 366 -3.61 1.44 -15.16
N LEU A 367 -2.54 0.68 -15.37
CA LEU A 367 -2.52 -0.53 -16.17
C LEU A 367 -2.43 -1.75 -15.26
N ILE A 368 -3.26 -2.75 -15.51
CA ILE A 368 -3.35 -3.99 -14.71
C ILE A 368 -3.26 -5.23 -15.60
N CYS A 369 -2.77 -6.33 -15.03
CA CYS A 369 -2.79 -7.64 -15.66
C CYS A 369 -3.60 -8.66 -14.86
N SER A 370 -4.12 -9.67 -15.55
CA SER A 370 -4.70 -10.85 -14.89
C SER A 370 -3.61 -11.83 -14.45
N ALA A 371 -3.80 -12.52 -13.33
CA ALA A 371 -2.89 -13.58 -12.89
C ALA A 371 -2.81 -14.74 -13.90
N SER A 372 -3.91 -15.04 -14.60
CA SER A 372 -3.99 -16.10 -15.61
C SER A 372 -3.33 -15.73 -16.95
N ASN A 373 -3.15 -14.44 -17.22
CA ASN A 373 -2.53 -13.93 -18.44
C ASN A 373 -1.78 -12.63 -18.10
N PRO A 374 -0.54 -12.75 -17.59
CA PRO A 374 0.25 -11.62 -17.10
C PRO A 374 0.86 -10.76 -18.22
N THR A 375 0.74 -11.19 -19.48
CA THR A 375 1.29 -10.49 -20.65
C THR A 375 0.28 -9.57 -21.33
N VAL A 376 -0.97 -9.53 -20.88
CA VAL A 376 -2.00 -8.63 -21.43
C VAL A 376 -2.33 -7.55 -20.41
N TRP A 377 -2.01 -6.31 -20.75
CA TRP A 377 -2.34 -5.12 -19.96
C TRP A 377 -3.70 -4.56 -20.33
N TYR A 378 -4.46 -4.19 -19.30
CA TYR A 378 -5.74 -3.50 -19.40
C TYR A 378 -5.60 -2.13 -18.75
N LEU A 379 -6.01 -1.07 -19.45
CA LEU A 379 -6.11 0.26 -18.87
C LEU A 379 -7.39 0.35 -18.04
N LEU A 380 -7.29 0.81 -16.80
CA LEU A 380 -8.43 1.06 -15.92
C LEU A 380 -9.35 2.15 -16.48
N GLU A 381 -10.64 2.08 -16.16
CA GLU A 381 -11.66 2.95 -16.74
C GLU A 381 -11.53 4.42 -16.31
N CYS A 382 -11.07 4.65 -15.07
CA CYS A 382 -10.87 5.99 -14.53
C CYS A 382 -9.73 6.02 -13.51
N GLU A 383 -9.31 7.22 -13.13
CA GLU A 383 -8.27 7.40 -12.11
C GLU A 383 -8.68 6.90 -10.72
N THR A 384 -9.95 7.04 -10.35
CA THR A 384 -10.48 6.53 -9.08
C THR A 384 -10.24 5.02 -8.97
N ASP A 385 -10.45 4.27 -10.05
CA ASP A 385 -10.20 2.83 -10.09
C ASP A 385 -8.70 2.51 -9.86
N SER A 386 -7.79 3.36 -10.35
CA SER A 386 -6.35 3.20 -10.08
C SER A 386 -6.01 3.36 -8.61
N ARG A 387 -6.66 4.30 -7.90
CA ARG A 387 -6.49 4.49 -6.45
C ARG A 387 -6.98 3.28 -5.67
N VAL A 388 -8.12 2.72 -6.07
CA VAL A 388 -8.67 1.49 -5.48
C VAL A 388 -7.71 0.32 -5.68
N VAL A 389 -7.24 0.09 -6.92
CA VAL A 389 -6.29 -0.99 -7.22
C VAL A 389 -4.99 -0.84 -6.42
N LEU A 390 -4.40 0.36 -6.37
CA LEU A 390 -3.16 0.62 -5.63
C LEU A 390 -3.33 0.50 -4.10
N PHE A 391 -4.49 0.88 -3.57
CA PHE A 391 -4.78 0.69 -2.15
C PHE A 391 -4.86 -0.81 -1.80
N PHE A 392 -5.58 -1.58 -2.61
CA PHE A 392 -5.74 -3.03 -2.39
C PHE A 392 -4.48 -3.83 -2.71
N SER A 393 -3.63 -3.39 -3.64
CA SER A 393 -2.39 -4.11 -3.99
C SER A 393 -1.43 -4.21 -2.80
N ARG A 394 -1.37 -3.16 -1.96
CA ARG A 394 -0.60 -3.13 -0.70
C ARG A 394 -1.08 -4.16 0.33
N LYS A 395 -2.26 -4.74 0.12
CA LYS A 395 -2.89 -5.76 0.97
C LYS A 395 -3.11 -7.08 0.21
N ASN A 396 -2.36 -7.33 -0.87
CA ASN A 396 -2.52 -8.52 -1.72
C ASN A 396 -3.97 -8.70 -2.23
N PHE A 397 -4.61 -7.59 -2.60
CA PHE A 397 -5.97 -7.54 -3.13
C PHE A 397 -7.06 -8.09 -2.22
N ARG A 398 -6.79 -8.19 -0.91
CA ARG A 398 -7.77 -8.64 0.07
C ARG A 398 -7.63 -7.94 1.41
N ILE A 399 -8.77 -7.73 2.05
CA ILE A 399 -8.85 -7.20 3.41
C ILE A 399 -9.65 -8.19 4.25
N GLN A 400 -9.12 -8.54 5.41
CA GLN A 400 -9.69 -9.51 6.33
C GLN A 400 -10.20 -8.75 7.55
N ILE A 401 -11.49 -8.84 7.82
CA ILE A 401 -12.18 -8.04 8.84
C ILE A 401 -12.71 -8.99 9.92
N PRO A 402 -12.09 -9.05 11.11
CA PRO A 402 -12.67 -9.75 12.25
C PRO A 402 -14.13 -9.35 12.48
N LYS A 403 -15.00 -10.33 12.76
CA LYS A 403 -16.46 -10.07 12.84
C LYS A 403 -16.84 -9.02 13.87
N GLY A 404 -16.13 -8.97 15.00
CA GLY A 404 -16.40 -7.98 16.03
C GLY A 404 -16.09 -6.53 15.60
N TYR A 405 -15.26 -6.33 14.57
CA TYR A 405 -15.02 -4.99 14.01
C TYR A 405 -16.04 -4.56 12.96
N TYR A 406 -16.77 -5.52 12.38
CA TYR A 406 -17.48 -5.27 11.12
C TYR A 406 -18.55 -4.19 11.25
N ARG A 407 -19.51 -4.37 12.17
CA ARG A 407 -20.66 -3.48 12.31
C ARG A 407 -20.24 -2.05 12.66
N GLU A 408 -19.36 -1.90 13.64
CA GLU A 408 -19.01 -0.58 14.16
C GLU A 408 -17.96 0.15 13.31
N HIS A 409 -17.03 -0.58 12.69
CA HIS A 409 -15.84 0.04 12.08
C HIS A 409 -15.72 -0.15 10.57
N PHE A 410 -16.42 -1.10 9.96
CA PHE A 410 -16.19 -1.45 8.54
C PHE A 410 -17.42 -1.37 7.64
N GLU A 411 -18.62 -1.62 8.17
CA GLU A 411 -19.86 -1.72 7.38
C GLU A 411 -20.09 -0.50 6.46
N ARG A 412 -19.84 0.71 6.99
CA ARG A 412 -19.93 1.97 6.21
C ARG A 412 -19.05 1.98 4.95
N TYR A 413 -17.87 1.35 4.99
CA TYR A 413 -16.97 1.29 3.85
C TYR A 413 -17.46 0.27 2.82
N LEU A 414 -18.06 -0.82 3.27
CA LEU A 414 -18.68 -1.79 2.38
C LEU A 414 -19.88 -1.17 1.65
N ASP A 415 -20.67 -0.37 2.34
CA ASP A 415 -21.79 0.36 1.72
C ASP A 415 -21.31 1.41 0.72
N GLU A 416 -20.20 2.10 1.00
CA GLU A 416 -19.60 3.01 0.02
C GLU A 416 -19.12 2.24 -1.22
N ILE A 417 -18.50 1.07 -1.07
CA ILE A 417 -18.11 0.22 -2.20
C ILE A 417 -19.32 -0.15 -3.06
N LYS A 418 -20.45 -0.55 -2.43
CA LYS A 418 -21.68 -0.94 -3.15
C LYS A 418 -22.25 0.17 -4.03
N LYS A 419 -22.01 1.45 -3.69
CA LYS A 419 -22.48 2.59 -4.48
C LYS A 419 -21.75 2.71 -5.82
N HIS A 420 -20.47 2.35 -5.85
CA HIS A 420 -19.58 2.62 -6.99
C HIS A 420 -19.20 1.36 -7.79
N TYR A 421 -19.26 0.20 -7.16
CA TYR A 421 -18.75 -1.06 -7.70
C TYR A 421 -19.70 -2.23 -7.47
N GLU A 422 -19.65 -3.21 -8.37
CA GLU A 422 -20.34 -4.47 -8.17
C GLU A 422 -19.79 -5.21 -6.94
N LEU A 423 -20.68 -5.63 -6.04
CA LEU A 423 -20.35 -6.42 -4.86
C LEU A 423 -21.08 -7.76 -4.89
N GLU A 424 -20.33 -8.85 -4.95
CA GLU A 424 -20.84 -10.21 -4.77
C GLU A 424 -20.65 -10.64 -3.30
N ILE A 425 -21.72 -11.12 -2.66
CA ILE A 425 -21.70 -11.61 -1.27
C ILE A 425 -21.84 -13.14 -1.29
N ARG A 426 -20.99 -13.85 -0.55
CA ARG A 426 -20.99 -15.32 -0.47
C ARG A 426 -20.84 -15.86 0.94
#